data_AF-A0A603X8N7-F1
#
_entry.id   AF-A0A603X8N7-F1
#
_cell.length_a   1.000
_cell.length_b   1.000
_cell.length_c   1.000
_cell.angle_alpha   90.00
_cell.angle_beta   90.00
_cell.angle_gamma   90.00
#
_symmetry.space_group_name_H-M   'P 1'
#
loop_
_entity.id
_entity.type
_entity.pdbx_description
1 polymer ?
#
loop_
_entity_poly.entity_id
_entity_poly.type
_entity_poly.pdbx_seq_one_letter_code
_entity_poly.pdbx_strand_id
1 'polypeptide(L)'
;MKNTVAPFIASASMAETPFNIVFQGNSNKQVGKITIDKDKVTFTGEFDPAAQVFVEHIAKRWSQQWKNLEKRANEFDRFMDAMDTAKEALAAGTPLDLESLFKGEMASAMFATMFAGEFVRSGARNYLELGYNVPEMGEFTVTIQRKEGKTPGERIAELEAVVDQRNGECVRLINERDALREEQLNKGSNTRAAADIYFQLVEECQIPPGGSLVEYVRELQEKAERCAA
;
A
#
# COMPACT_ATOMS: atom_id res chain seq x y z
N MET A 1 27.39 -68.78 8.43
CA MET A 1 25.98 -68.48 8.78
C MET A 1 25.68 -67.06 8.32
N LYS A 2 24.70 -66.88 7.43
CA LYS A 2 24.25 -65.55 7.04
C LYS A 2 23.39 -65.01 8.18
N ASN A 3 23.88 -64.02 8.93
CA ASN A 3 23.09 -63.29 9.92
C ASN A 3 22.13 -62.37 9.16
N THR A 4 21.00 -62.91 8.73
CA THR A 4 19.90 -62.10 8.23
C THR A 4 19.22 -61.50 9.45
N VAL A 5 19.61 -60.28 9.82
CA VAL A 5 18.94 -59.50 10.87
C VAL A 5 17.54 -59.17 10.34
N ALA A 6 16.50 -59.71 10.98
CA ALA A 6 15.12 -59.37 10.64
C ALA A 6 14.92 -57.85 10.78
N PRO A 7 14.16 -57.19 9.89
CA PRO A 7 13.94 -55.75 9.99
C PRO A 7 13.27 -55.42 11.32
N PHE A 8 13.80 -54.45 12.06
CA PHE A 8 13.32 -54.08 13.40
C PHE A 8 11.83 -53.66 13.41
N ILE A 9 11.36 -53.04 12.32
CA ILE A 9 9.95 -52.73 12.10
C ILE A 9 9.33 -53.88 11.31
N ALA A 10 8.35 -54.55 11.91
CA ALA A 10 7.65 -55.69 11.32
C ALA A 10 6.55 -55.23 10.34
N SER A 11 5.80 -54.19 10.73
CA SER A 11 4.73 -53.62 9.92
C SER A 11 4.39 -52.21 10.40
N ALA A 12 4.00 -51.34 9.46
CA ALA A 12 3.40 -50.05 9.74
C ALA A 12 2.08 -49.94 8.97
N SER A 13 0.98 -49.74 9.68
CA SER A 13 -0.30 -49.38 9.06
C SER A 13 -0.50 -47.87 9.18
N MET A 14 -0.41 -47.18 8.03
CA MET A 14 -0.48 -45.72 7.92
C MET A 14 -1.76 -45.23 7.23
N ALA A 15 -2.68 -46.12 6.86
CA ALA A 15 -3.84 -45.77 6.04
C ALA A 15 -5.01 -45.21 6.87
N GLU A 16 -5.13 -45.60 8.15
CA GLU A 16 -6.23 -45.21 9.03
C GLU A 16 -5.73 -45.04 10.47
N THR A 17 -6.33 -44.11 11.22
CA THR A 17 -6.10 -43.97 12.66
C THR A 17 -6.88 -45.05 13.42
N PRO A 18 -6.27 -45.74 14.40
CA PRO A 18 -4.95 -45.47 14.95
C PRO A 18 -3.81 -46.09 14.12
N PHE A 19 -2.74 -45.31 13.92
CA PHE A 19 -1.53 -45.79 13.25
C PHE A 19 -0.77 -46.74 14.17
N ASN A 20 -0.42 -47.90 13.65
CA ASN A 20 0.21 -48.96 14.41
C ASN A 20 1.59 -49.27 13.82
N ILE A 21 2.64 -49.12 14.64
CA ILE A 21 4.00 -49.54 14.30
C ILE A 21 4.33 -50.73 15.20
N VAL A 22 4.54 -51.89 14.59
CA VAL A 22 4.85 -53.13 15.31
C VAL A 22 6.35 -53.41 15.21
N PHE A 23 6.99 -53.64 16.34
CA PHE A 23 8.41 -53.98 16.43
C PHE A 23 8.58 -55.49 16.62
N GLN A 24 9.55 -56.06 15.91
CA GLN A 24 9.94 -57.46 16.05
C GLN A 24 11.37 -57.58 16.56
N GLY A 25 11.57 -58.50 17.49
CA GLY A 25 12.89 -58.86 17.97
C GLY A 25 13.61 -59.83 17.03
N ASN A 26 14.85 -60.19 17.36
CA ASN A 26 15.70 -61.09 16.57
C ASN A 26 15.11 -62.50 16.35
N SER A 27 14.04 -62.86 17.05
CA SER A 27 13.32 -64.13 16.94
C SER A 27 12.05 -64.06 16.08
N ASN A 28 11.82 -62.96 15.34
CA ASN A 28 10.56 -62.67 14.63
C ASN A 28 9.32 -62.67 15.53
N LYS A 29 9.51 -62.56 16.86
CA LYS A 29 8.42 -62.34 17.80
C LYS A 29 8.20 -60.85 17.97
N GLN A 30 6.93 -60.45 18.05
CA GLN A 30 6.55 -59.09 18.38
C GLN A 30 7.05 -58.76 19.79
N VAL A 31 7.83 -57.69 19.91
CA VAL A 31 8.41 -57.23 21.19
C VAL A 31 7.81 -55.90 21.67
N GLY A 32 7.12 -55.19 20.78
CA GLY A 32 6.41 -53.97 21.15
C GLY A 32 5.55 -53.42 20.03
N LYS A 33 4.72 -52.43 20.37
CA LYS A 33 3.80 -51.74 19.48
C LYS A 33 3.69 -50.28 19.89
N ILE A 34 3.91 -49.37 18.95
CA ILE A 34 3.49 -47.97 19.09
C ILE A 34 2.12 -47.83 18.44
N THR A 35 1.20 -47.21 19.17
CA THR A 35 -0.12 -46.85 18.67
C THR A 35 -0.24 -45.33 18.75
N ILE A 36 -0.44 -44.68 17.61
CA ILE A 36 -0.70 -43.24 17.49
C ILE A 36 -2.18 -43.08 17.15
N ASP A 37 -2.95 -42.56 18.09
CA ASP A 37 -4.38 -42.27 17.92
C ASP A 37 -4.59 -40.77 18.14
N LYS A 38 -4.66 -40.01 17.05
CA LYS A 38 -4.78 -38.54 17.05
C LYS A 38 -3.73 -37.87 17.92
N ASP A 39 -4.12 -37.35 19.09
CA ASP A 39 -3.26 -36.59 20.00
C ASP A 39 -2.49 -37.49 20.99
N LYS A 40 -2.72 -38.80 20.97
CA LYS A 40 -2.17 -39.75 21.94
C LYS A 40 -1.25 -40.77 21.30
N VAL A 41 -0.01 -40.80 21.78
CA VAL A 41 0.95 -41.86 21.47
C VAL A 41 1.07 -42.79 22.67
N THR A 42 0.90 -44.09 22.42
CA THR A 42 1.07 -45.14 23.43
C THR A 42 2.06 -46.18 22.94
N PHE A 43 2.79 -46.75 23.89
CA PHE A 43 3.76 -47.80 23.65
C PHE A 43 3.35 -49.00 24.50
N THR A 44 3.26 -50.17 23.89
CA THR A 44 2.98 -51.43 24.58
C THR A 44 4.08 -52.43 24.22
N GLY A 45 4.51 -53.26 25.17
CA GLY A 45 5.61 -54.19 24.99
C GLY A 45 6.12 -54.74 26.31
N GLU A 46 6.98 -55.76 26.25
CA GLU A 46 7.67 -56.29 27.43
C GLU A 46 8.91 -55.43 27.69
N PHE A 47 8.77 -54.42 28.55
CA PHE A 47 9.86 -53.53 28.95
C PHE A 47 10.30 -53.86 30.38
N ASP A 48 11.60 -53.79 30.64
CA ASP A 48 12.09 -53.77 32.02
C ASP A 48 11.69 -52.45 32.72
N PRO A 49 11.71 -52.39 34.07
CA PRO A 49 11.25 -51.21 34.80
C PRO A 49 11.98 -49.90 34.45
N ALA A 50 13.27 -49.97 34.08
CA ALA A 50 14.03 -48.78 33.70
C ALA A 50 13.68 -48.31 32.28
N ALA A 51 13.52 -49.25 31.34
CA ALA A 51 13.03 -48.97 30.00
C ALA A 51 11.60 -48.43 30.00
N GLN A 52 10.74 -48.92 30.90
CA GLN A 52 9.35 -48.44 31.02
C GLN A 52 9.27 -46.93 31.31
N VAL A 53 10.07 -46.42 32.25
CA VAL A 53 10.10 -44.97 32.58
C VAL A 53 10.53 -44.14 31.38
N PHE A 54 11.53 -44.60 30.62
CA PHE A 54 11.99 -43.91 29.41
C PHE A 54 10.91 -43.92 28.32
N VAL A 55 10.28 -45.06 28.08
CA VAL A 55 9.21 -45.21 27.08
C VAL A 55 8.02 -44.32 27.41
N GLU A 56 7.60 -44.25 28.67
CA GLU A 56 6.52 -43.37 29.12
C GLU A 56 6.85 -41.88 28.92
N HIS A 57 8.10 -41.48 29.19
CA HIS A 57 8.56 -40.11 28.93
C HIS A 57 8.50 -39.74 27.44
N ILE A 58 8.98 -40.62 26.56
CA ILE A 58 8.93 -40.41 25.11
C ILE A 58 7.48 -40.37 24.62
N ALA A 59 6.62 -41.28 25.11
CA ALA A 59 5.20 -41.29 24.80
C ALA A 59 4.51 -39.97 25.12
N LYS A 60 4.78 -39.42 26.31
CA LYS A 60 4.24 -38.12 26.74
C LYS A 60 4.75 -36.98 25.85
N ARG A 61 6.06 -36.94 25.58
CA ARG A 61 6.66 -35.90 24.72
C ARG A 61 6.09 -35.95 23.30
N TRP A 62 6.00 -37.14 22.71
CA TRP A 62 5.49 -37.31 21.36
C TRP A 62 4.00 -36.98 21.27
N SER A 63 3.20 -37.40 22.25
CA SER A 63 1.79 -37.00 22.34
C SER A 63 1.63 -35.47 22.33
N GLN A 64 2.47 -34.74 23.08
CA GLN A 64 2.44 -33.28 23.08
C GLN A 64 2.83 -32.68 21.72
N GLN A 65 3.83 -33.25 21.04
CA GLN A 65 4.25 -32.80 19.71
C GLN A 65 3.15 -33.07 18.67
N TRP A 66 2.56 -34.26 18.67
CA TRP A 66 1.44 -34.63 17.81
C TRP A 66 0.24 -33.72 18.03
N LYS A 67 -0.14 -33.48 19.28
CA LYS A 67 -1.20 -32.52 19.63
C LYS A 67 -0.94 -31.12 19.06
N ASN A 68 0.29 -30.63 19.14
CA ASN A 68 0.65 -29.31 18.60
C ASN A 68 0.69 -29.30 17.06
N LEU A 69 0.99 -30.42 16.41
CA LEU A 69 0.98 -30.54 14.95
C LEU A 69 -0.44 -30.69 14.42
N GLU A 70 -1.25 -31.54 15.04
CA GLU A 70 -2.67 -31.73 14.71
C GLU A 70 -3.44 -30.43 14.90
N LYS A 71 -3.18 -29.69 15.98
CA LYS A 71 -3.74 -28.34 16.17
C LYS A 71 -3.42 -27.42 14.98
N ARG A 72 -2.14 -27.36 14.57
CA ARG A 72 -1.70 -26.51 13.45
C ARG A 72 -2.27 -26.97 12.10
N ALA A 73 -2.38 -28.27 11.87
CA ALA A 73 -2.96 -28.83 10.65
C ALA A 73 -4.46 -28.48 10.57
N ASN A 74 -5.21 -28.72 11.64
CA ASN A 74 -6.63 -28.36 11.71
C ASN A 74 -6.87 -26.84 11.52
N GLU A 75 -5.95 -26.01 12.02
CA GLU A 75 -6.01 -24.56 11.81
C GLU A 75 -5.74 -24.17 10.35
N PHE A 76 -4.82 -24.86 9.69
CA PHE A 76 -4.54 -24.67 8.26
C PHE A 76 -5.72 -25.13 7.40
N ASP A 77 -6.34 -26.27 7.70
CA ASP A 77 -7.54 -26.74 6.99
C ASP A 77 -8.68 -25.73 7.10
N ARG A 78 -8.94 -25.22 8.31
CA ARG A 78 -9.94 -24.14 8.52
C ARG A 78 -9.64 -22.89 7.72
N PHE A 79 -8.36 -22.55 7.55
CA PHE A 79 -7.96 -21.42 6.73
C PHE A 79 -8.23 -21.67 5.25
N MET A 80 -7.92 -22.87 4.75
CA MET A 80 -8.19 -23.25 3.37
C MET A 80 -9.70 -23.26 3.07
N ASP A 81 -10.52 -23.79 3.99
CA ASP A 81 -11.99 -23.74 3.86
C ASP A 81 -12.51 -22.30 3.77
N ALA A 82 -11.94 -21.37 4.57
CA ALA A 82 -12.31 -19.96 4.53
C ALA A 82 -11.92 -19.29 3.20
N MET A 83 -10.75 -19.65 2.64
CA MET A 83 -10.29 -19.19 1.33
C MET A 83 -11.18 -19.69 0.19
N ASP A 84 -11.57 -20.97 0.23
CA ASP A 84 -12.48 -21.55 -0.77
C ASP A 84 -13.86 -20.90 -0.70
N THR A 85 -14.40 -20.68 0.51
CA THR A 85 -15.64 -19.92 0.71
C THR A 85 -15.56 -18.52 0.12
N ALA A 86 -14.44 -17.82 0.34
CA ALA A 86 -14.22 -16.48 -0.21
C ALA A 86 -14.17 -16.48 -1.74
N LYS A 87 -13.54 -17.49 -2.33
CA LYS A 87 -13.44 -17.66 -3.78
C LYS A 87 -14.79 -17.97 -4.42
N GLU A 88 -15.59 -18.85 -3.81
CA GLU A 88 -16.94 -19.16 -4.28
C GLU A 88 -17.85 -17.94 -4.24
N ALA A 89 -17.81 -17.17 -3.14
CA ALA A 89 -18.58 -15.95 -3.00
C ALA A 89 -18.17 -14.87 -4.02
N LEU A 90 -16.87 -14.74 -4.31
CA LEU A 90 -16.37 -13.84 -5.36
C LEU A 90 -16.90 -14.25 -6.74
N ALA A 91 -16.82 -15.54 -7.08
CA ALA A 91 -17.33 -16.06 -8.35
C ALA A 91 -18.85 -15.88 -8.49
N ALA A 92 -19.59 -15.97 -7.37
CA ALA A 92 -21.03 -15.74 -7.32
C ALA A 92 -21.42 -14.25 -7.28
N GLY A 93 -20.46 -13.33 -7.12
CA GLY A 93 -20.72 -11.90 -6.97
C GLY A 93 -21.45 -11.54 -5.66
N THR A 94 -21.41 -12.42 -4.66
CA THR A 94 -22.07 -12.19 -3.37
C THR A 94 -21.17 -11.43 -2.40
N PRO A 95 -21.70 -10.46 -1.63
CA PRO A 95 -20.92 -9.74 -0.63
C PRO A 95 -20.31 -10.69 0.41
N LEU A 96 -19.00 -10.58 0.60
CA LEU A 96 -18.29 -11.39 1.58
C LEU A 96 -18.33 -10.71 2.96
N ASP A 97 -18.89 -11.40 3.95
CA ASP A 97 -18.79 -10.95 5.35
C ASP A 97 -17.42 -11.33 5.92
N LEU A 98 -16.46 -10.43 5.72
CA LEU A 98 -15.10 -10.55 6.25
C LEU A 98 -15.11 -10.66 7.79
N GLU A 99 -16.07 -10.05 8.48
CA GLU A 99 -16.11 -10.10 9.94
C GLU A 99 -16.45 -11.52 10.42
N SER A 100 -17.36 -12.21 9.74
CA SER A 100 -17.65 -13.63 9.98
C SER A 100 -16.48 -14.54 9.57
N LEU A 101 -15.82 -14.24 8.45
CA LEU A 101 -14.66 -14.99 7.95
C LEU A 101 -13.43 -14.86 8.86
N PHE A 102 -13.31 -13.72 9.55
CA PHE A 102 -12.22 -13.41 10.47
C PHE A 102 -12.59 -13.53 11.96
N LYS A 103 -13.83 -13.97 12.30
CA LYS A 103 -14.32 -14.23 13.68
C LYS A 103 -13.69 -15.46 14.35
N GLY A 104 -12.42 -15.70 14.05
CA GLY A 104 -11.54 -16.70 14.63
C GLY A 104 -10.10 -16.24 14.50
N GLU A 105 -9.78 -15.14 15.19
CA GLU A 105 -8.51 -14.44 15.51
C GLU A 105 -7.19 -14.73 14.73
N MET A 106 -6.96 -15.92 14.20
CA MET A 106 -5.69 -16.30 13.57
C MET A 106 -5.61 -16.11 12.06
N ALA A 107 -6.70 -16.27 11.28
CA ALA A 107 -6.64 -16.03 9.84
C ALA A 107 -6.28 -14.57 9.53
N SER A 108 -6.92 -13.64 10.23
CA SER A 108 -6.61 -12.21 10.17
C SER A 108 -5.20 -11.91 10.69
N ALA A 109 -4.75 -12.58 11.77
CA ALA A 109 -3.39 -12.41 12.28
C ALA A 109 -2.32 -12.93 11.29
N MET A 110 -2.60 -14.01 10.56
CA MET A 110 -1.70 -14.52 9.51
C MET A 110 -1.59 -13.52 8.37
N PHE A 111 -2.71 -13.00 7.84
CA PHE A 111 -2.68 -11.94 6.82
C PHE A 111 -1.95 -10.68 7.33
N ALA A 112 -2.27 -10.23 8.54
CA ALA A 112 -1.60 -9.09 9.15
C ALA A 112 -0.08 -9.30 9.27
N THR A 113 0.36 -10.50 9.64
CA THR A 113 1.79 -10.84 9.75
C THR A 113 2.47 -10.90 8.38
N MET A 114 1.82 -11.48 7.37
CA MET A 114 2.33 -11.51 5.99
C MET A 114 2.47 -10.10 5.43
N PHE A 115 1.43 -9.28 5.55
CA PHE A 115 1.46 -7.88 5.12
C PHE A 115 2.51 -7.05 5.88
N ALA A 116 2.67 -7.28 7.19
CA ALA A 116 3.73 -6.64 7.97
C ALA A 116 5.13 -7.07 7.48
N GLY A 117 5.33 -8.33 7.13
CA GLY A 117 6.58 -8.84 6.55
C GLY A 117 6.90 -8.19 5.20
N GLU A 118 5.91 -8.10 4.31
CA GLU A 118 6.02 -7.38 3.03
C GLU A 118 6.34 -5.89 3.23
N PHE A 119 5.69 -5.25 4.19
CA PHE A 119 5.94 -3.85 4.55
C PHE A 119 7.37 -3.63 5.02
N VAL A 120 7.90 -4.52 5.86
CA VAL A 120 9.29 -4.43 6.34
C VAL A 120 10.27 -4.71 5.19
N ARG A 121 10.02 -5.73 4.37
CA ARG A 121 10.91 -6.10 3.26
C ARG A 121 11.02 -5.01 2.20
N SER A 122 9.90 -4.38 1.84
CA SER A 122 9.86 -3.29 0.86
C SER A 122 10.62 -2.04 1.31
N GLY A 123 10.94 -1.91 2.61
CA GLY A 123 11.53 -0.70 3.18
C GLY A 123 10.56 0.48 3.24
N ALA A 124 9.26 0.22 3.03
CA ALA A 124 8.21 1.22 3.15
C ALA A 124 8.21 1.83 4.56
N ARG A 125 8.06 3.16 4.65
CA ARG A 125 8.05 3.88 5.92
C ARG A 125 6.64 4.25 6.39
N ASN A 126 5.78 4.62 5.46
CA ASN A 126 4.47 5.23 5.75
C ASN A 126 3.30 4.33 5.30
N TYR A 127 3.34 3.92 4.03
CA TYR A 127 2.37 3.01 3.42
C TYR A 127 3.09 2.09 2.41
N LEU A 128 2.45 0.97 2.09
CA LEU A 128 2.84 0.02 1.04
C LEU A 128 1.62 -0.22 0.15
N GLU A 129 1.83 -0.18 -1.16
CA GLU A 129 0.82 -0.53 -2.17
C GLU A 129 1.19 -1.85 -2.81
N LEU A 130 0.20 -2.75 -2.90
CA LEU A 130 0.30 -4.04 -3.56
C LEU A 130 -0.72 -4.07 -4.70
N GLY A 131 -0.23 -4.12 -5.93
CA GLY A 131 -1.06 -4.28 -7.12
C GLY A 131 -1.40 -5.75 -7.33
N TYR A 132 -2.68 -6.02 -7.53
CA TYR A 132 -3.21 -7.35 -7.84
C TYR A 132 -4.08 -7.28 -9.07
N ASN A 133 -4.14 -8.37 -9.80
CA ASN A 133 -5.09 -8.53 -10.90
C ASN A 133 -5.85 -9.83 -10.67
N VAL A 134 -7.15 -9.72 -10.45
CA VAL A 134 -8.05 -10.86 -10.27
C VAL A 134 -9.02 -10.87 -11.44
N PRO A 135 -9.14 -11.96 -12.21
CA PRO A 135 -9.96 -12.00 -13.42
C PRO A 135 -11.38 -11.46 -13.25
N GLU A 136 -12.00 -11.69 -12.09
CA GLU A 136 -13.36 -11.28 -11.74
C GLU A 136 -13.48 -9.79 -11.38
N MET A 137 -12.40 -9.15 -10.92
CA MET A 137 -12.39 -7.75 -10.44
C MET A 137 -11.58 -6.80 -11.36
N GLY A 138 -10.66 -7.36 -12.15
CA GLY A 138 -9.61 -6.62 -12.84
C GLY A 138 -8.46 -6.23 -11.93
N GLU A 139 -7.74 -5.18 -12.34
CA GLU A 139 -6.62 -4.63 -11.59
C GLU A 139 -7.12 -3.83 -10.38
N PHE A 140 -6.58 -4.13 -9.19
CA PHE A 140 -6.87 -3.40 -7.97
C PHE A 140 -5.61 -3.27 -7.10
N THR A 141 -5.62 -2.26 -6.23
CA THR A 141 -4.52 -1.97 -5.32
C THR A 141 -4.97 -2.15 -3.88
N VAL A 142 -4.17 -2.87 -3.10
CA VAL A 142 -4.29 -2.94 -1.65
C VAL A 142 -3.26 -2.00 -1.04
N THR A 143 -3.73 -1.00 -0.29
CA THR A 143 -2.87 -0.08 0.45
C THR A 143 -2.82 -0.47 1.92
N ILE A 144 -1.63 -0.79 2.40
CA ILE A 144 -1.34 -1.07 3.82
C ILE A 144 -0.69 0.18 4.40
N GLN A 145 -1.19 0.68 5.52
CA GLN A 145 -0.72 1.95 6.08
C GLN A 145 -0.50 1.86 7.59
N ARG A 146 0.56 2.53 8.08
CA ARG A 146 0.77 2.71 9.52
C ARG A 146 -0.26 3.68 10.08
N LYS A 147 -0.79 3.36 11.27
CA LYS A 147 -1.75 4.21 11.98
C LYS A 147 -1.24 5.63 12.25
N GLU A 148 0.05 5.80 12.46
CA GLU A 148 0.68 7.11 12.74
C GLU A 148 1.06 7.89 11.47
N GLY A 149 0.88 7.27 10.29
CA GLY A 149 1.22 7.85 9.01
C GLY A 149 0.03 8.56 8.36
N LYS A 150 0.29 9.62 7.56
CA LYS A 150 -0.73 10.24 6.73
C LYS A 150 -1.09 9.36 5.53
N THR A 151 -2.37 9.22 5.22
CA THR A 151 -2.84 8.46 4.05
C THR A 151 -2.43 9.20 2.77
N PRO A 152 -2.31 8.50 1.62
CA PRO A 152 -2.15 9.18 0.35
C PRO A 152 -3.25 10.23 0.11
N GLY A 153 -4.52 9.92 0.45
CA GLY A 153 -5.63 10.87 0.35
C GLY A 153 -5.47 12.10 1.25
N GLU A 154 -5.01 11.92 2.49
CA GLU A 154 -4.74 13.02 3.43
C GLU A 154 -3.58 13.90 2.94
N ARG A 155 -2.54 13.30 2.35
CA ARG A 155 -1.45 14.05 1.72
C ARG A 155 -1.92 14.83 0.51
N ILE A 156 -2.79 14.26 -0.32
CA ILE A 156 -3.37 14.95 -1.48
C ILE A 156 -4.19 16.14 -1.02
N ALA A 157 -5.09 15.96 -0.05
CA ALA A 157 -5.92 17.05 0.48
C ALA A 157 -5.07 18.19 1.08
N GLU A 158 -3.99 17.87 1.79
CA GLU A 158 -3.06 18.87 2.32
C GLU A 158 -2.33 19.62 1.21
N LEU A 159 -1.87 18.91 0.17
CA LEU A 159 -1.22 19.52 -0.98
C LEU A 159 -2.17 20.42 -1.76
N GLU A 160 -3.43 20.00 -1.95
CA GLU A 160 -4.48 20.79 -2.58
C GLU A 160 -4.75 22.08 -1.79
N ALA A 161 -4.87 21.99 -0.46
CA ALA A 161 -5.04 23.17 0.40
C ALA A 161 -3.86 24.15 0.30
N VAL A 162 -2.62 23.65 0.25
CA VAL A 162 -1.42 24.47 0.08
C VAL A 162 -1.37 25.11 -1.31
N VAL A 163 -1.82 24.41 -2.35
CA VAL A 163 -1.93 24.95 -3.71
C VAL A 163 -2.96 26.07 -3.75
N ASP A 164 -4.14 25.86 -3.16
CA ASP A 164 -5.19 26.87 -3.10
C ASP A 164 -4.75 28.12 -2.33
N GLN A 165 -4.07 27.95 -1.19
CA GLN A 165 -3.50 29.07 -0.45
C GLN A 165 -2.49 29.85 -1.31
N ARG A 166 -1.55 29.17 -1.96
CA ARG A 166 -0.54 29.81 -2.80
C ARG A 166 -1.17 30.52 -4.00
N ASN A 167 -2.18 29.93 -4.61
CA ASN A 167 -2.92 30.56 -5.70
C ASN A 167 -3.62 31.85 -5.21
N GLY A 168 -4.23 31.82 -4.03
CA GLY A 168 -4.80 33.01 -3.40
C GLY A 168 -3.76 34.11 -3.13
N GLU A 169 -2.58 33.74 -2.64
CA GLU A 169 -1.47 34.69 -2.44
C GLU A 169 -0.97 35.29 -3.77
N CYS A 170 -0.88 34.49 -4.83
CA CYS A 170 -0.54 34.98 -6.17
C CYS A 170 -1.56 35.99 -6.68
N VAL A 171 -2.86 35.72 -6.55
CA VAL A 171 -3.92 36.67 -6.93
C VAL A 171 -3.80 37.97 -6.14
N ARG A 172 -3.57 37.88 -4.82
CA ARG A 172 -3.36 39.06 -3.97
C ARG A 172 -2.17 39.89 -4.44
N LEU A 173 -1.03 39.25 -4.70
CA LEU A 173 0.19 39.93 -5.18
C LEU A 173 0.03 40.53 -6.57
N ILE A 174 -0.73 39.89 -7.46
CA ILE A 174 -1.07 40.44 -8.78
C ILE A 174 -1.89 41.72 -8.63
N ASN A 175 -2.93 41.70 -7.79
CA ASN A 175 -3.77 42.86 -7.54
C ASN A 175 -2.97 44.02 -6.90
N GLU A 176 -2.10 43.70 -5.95
CA GLU A 176 -1.22 44.69 -5.29
C GLU A 176 -0.23 45.30 -6.29
N ARG A 177 0.39 44.49 -7.15
CA ARG A 177 1.24 44.97 -8.25
C ARG A 177 0.48 45.91 -9.18
N ASP A 178 -0.75 45.56 -9.55
CA ASP A 178 -1.56 46.38 -10.46
C ASP A 178 -1.94 47.71 -9.83
N ALA A 179 -2.37 47.70 -8.57
CA ALA A 179 -2.64 48.93 -7.83
C ALA A 179 -1.39 49.82 -7.72
N LEU A 180 -0.22 49.24 -7.42
CA LEU A 180 1.04 49.98 -7.37
C LEU A 180 1.46 50.52 -8.74
N ARG A 181 1.25 49.77 -9.82
CA ARG A 181 1.49 50.25 -11.19
C ARG A 181 0.58 51.43 -11.54
N GLU A 182 -0.71 51.34 -11.25
CA GLU A 182 -1.65 52.44 -11.47
C GLU A 182 -1.29 53.66 -10.61
N GLU A 183 -0.93 53.47 -9.34
CA GLU A 183 -0.54 54.56 -8.46
C GLU A 183 0.77 55.24 -8.92
N GLN A 184 1.77 54.47 -9.33
CA GLN A 184 3.05 54.97 -9.87
C GLN A 184 2.86 55.68 -11.22
N LEU A 185 1.98 55.18 -12.09
CA LEU A 185 1.63 55.84 -13.35
C LEU A 185 0.85 57.13 -13.14
N ASN A 186 0.12 57.27 -12.03
CA ASN A 186 -0.74 58.43 -11.76
C ASN A 186 -0.09 59.50 -10.86
N LYS A 187 0.89 59.17 -10.00
CA LYS A 187 1.59 60.15 -9.15
C LYS A 187 2.74 60.83 -9.91
N GLY A 188 2.50 62.07 -10.35
CA GLY A 188 3.54 62.95 -10.90
C GLY A 188 3.96 62.68 -12.35
N SER A 189 3.27 61.77 -13.02
CA SER A 189 3.52 61.48 -14.43
C SER A 189 2.87 62.56 -15.31
N ASN A 190 3.69 63.48 -15.81
CA ASN A 190 3.28 64.43 -16.85
C ASN A 190 2.91 63.74 -18.17
N THR A 191 3.04 62.42 -18.29
CA THR A 191 2.83 61.69 -19.54
C THR A 191 1.38 61.74 -20.01
N ARG A 192 0.40 61.72 -19.10
CA ARG A 192 -1.02 61.83 -19.47
C ARG A 192 -1.36 63.26 -19.92
N ALA A 193 -0.95 64.26 -19.14
CA ALA A 193 -1.15 65.68 -19.50
C ALA A 193 -0.40 66.05 -20.80
N ALA A 194 0.81 65.54 -21.00
CA ALA A 194 1.58 65.75 -22.23
C ALA A 194 0.95 65.05 -23.44
N ALA A 195 0.36 63.86 -23.26
CA ALA A 195 -0.39 63.19 -24.31
C ALA A 195 -1.66 63.99 -24.68
N ASP A 196 -2.41 64.46 -23.69
CA ASP A 196 -3.61 65.28 -23.92
C ASP A 196 -3.27 66.59 -24.66
N ILE A 197 -2.20 67.29 -24.24
CA ILE A 197 -1.70 68.49 -24.93
C ILE A 197 -1.26 68.16 -26.37
N TYR A 198 -0.55 67.04 -26.58
CA TYR A 198 -0.12 66.62 -27.91
C TYR A 198 -1.32 66.35 -28.83
N PHE A 199 -2.34 65.62 -28.36
CA PHE A 199 -3.55 65.35 -29.15
C PHE A 199 -4.35 66.63 -29.43
N GLN A 200 -4.48 67.52 -28.45
CA GLN A 200 -5.13 68.82 -28.65
C GLN A 200 -4.41 69.64 -29.74
N LEU A 201 -3.07 69.70 -29.72
CA LEU A 201 -2.29 70.41 -30.73
C LEU A 201 -2.42 69.78 -32.13
N VAL A 202 -2.47 68.44 -32.22
CA VAL A 202 -2.70 67.72 -33.48
C VAL A 202 -4.07 68.07 -34.08
N GLU A 203 -5.11 68.16 -33.25
CA GLU A 203 -6.46 68.57 -33.68
C GLU A 203 -6.54 70.05 -34.07
N GLU A 204 -6.03 70.95 -33.22
CA GLU A 204 -6.07 72.40 -33.48
C GLU A 204 -5.26 72.79 -34.72
N CYS A 205 -4.11 72.13 -34.93
CA CYS A 205 -3.28 72.33 -36.12
C CYS A 205 -3.79 71.56 -37.35
N GLN A 206 -4.91 70.82 -37.23
CA GLN A 206 -5.51 70.01 -38.28
C GLN A 206 -4.50 69.09 -38.98
N ILE A 207 -3.62 68.44 -38.21
CA ILE A 207 -2.60 67.54 -38.76
C ILE A 207 -3.30 66.32 -39.36
N PRO A 208 -3.04 65.96 -40.63
CA PRO A 208 -3.70 64.83 -41.27
C PRO A 208 -3.29 63.50 -40.62
N PRO A 209 -4.12 62.44 -40.75
CA PRO A 209 -3.76 61.10 -40.27
C PRO A 209 -2.41 60.64 -40.83
N GLY A 210 -1.47 60.30 -39.95
CA GLY A 210 -0.09 59.94 -40.31
C GLY A 210 0.87 61.12 -40.49
N GLY A 211 0.41 62.36 -40.30
CA GLY A 211 1.24 63.57 -40.28
C GLY A 211 1.98 63.77 -38.95
N SER A 212 3.03 64.58 -38.98
CA SER A 212 3.87 64.89 -37.82
C SER A 212 3.69 66.32 -37.34
N LEU A 213 3.31 66.49 -36.07
CA LEU A 213 3.24 67.81 -35.43
C LEU A 213 4.60 68.52 -35.43
N VAL A 214 5.69 67.76 -35.31
CA VAL A 214 7.07 68.30 -35.31
C VAL A 214 7.42 68.89 -36.68
N GLU A 215 7.04 68.21 -37.76
CA GLU A 215 7.30 68.71 -39.12
C GLU A 215 6.46 69.95 -39.40
N TYR A 216 5.21 69.98 -38.96
CA TYR A 216 4.34 71.15 -39.07
C TYR A 216 4.91 72.39 -38.36
N VAL A 217 5.43 72.23 -37.13
CA VAL A 217 6.06 73.33 -36.40
C VAL A 217 7.33 73.81 -37.11
N ARG A 218 8.15 72.90 -37.65
CA ARG A 218 9.35 73.26 -38.42
C ARG A 218 8.99 74.08 -39.67
N GLU A 219 7.96 73.69 -40.40
CA GLU A 219 7.47 74.45 -41.56
C GLU A 219 6.96 75.84 -41.19
N LEU A 220 6.28 75.99 -40.05
CA LEU A 220 5.85 77.29 -39.54
C LEU A 220 7.04 78.19 -39.16
N GLN A 221 8.07 77.65 -38.52
CA GLN A 221 9.31 78.37 -38.21
C GLN A 221 10.00 78.87 -39.48
N GLU A 222 10.19 77.99 -40.46
CA GLU A 222 10.80 78.36 -41.74
C GLU A 222 9.97 79.41 -42.51
N LYS A 223 8.65 79.39 -42.39
CA LYS A 223 7.78 80.43 -42.99
C LYS A 223 7.91 81.76 -42.23
N ALA A 224 7.95 81.73 -40.90
CA ALA A 224 8.11 82.93 -40.10
C ALA A 224 9.48 83.61 -40.35
N GLU A 225 10.56 82.83 -40.44
CA GLU A 225 11.90 83.31 -40.77
C GLU A 225 11.97 83.94 -42.16
N ARG A 226 11.29 83.35 -43.15
CA ARG A 226 11.18 83.89 -44.51
C ARG A 226 10.36 85.18 -44.60
N CYS A 227 9.40 85.38 -43.70
CA CYS A 227 8.61 86.62 -43.63
C CYS A 227 9.29 87.73 -42.80
N ALA A 228 10.31 87.39 -42.01
CA ALA A 228 11.06 88.32 -41.16
C ALA A 228 12.37 88.82 -41.82
N ALA A 229 12.76 88.24 -42.96
CA ALA A 229 13.91 88.63 -43.80
C ALA A 229 13.46 89.51 -44.97
#